data_AF-A0A7Y5XX67-F1
#
_entry.id   AF-A0A7Y5XX67-F1
#
_cell.length_a   1.000
_cell.length_b   1.000
_cell.length_c   1.000
_cell.angle_alpha   90.00
_cell.angle_beta   90.00
_cell.angle_gamma   90.00
#
_symmetry.space_group_name_H-M   'P 1'
#
loop_
_entity.id
_entity.type
_entity.pdbx_description
1 polymer ?
#
loop_
_entity_poly.entity_id
_entity_poly.type
_entity_poly.pdbx_seq_one_letter_code
_entity_poly.pdbx_strand_id
1 'polypeptide(L)'
;MPFGIGVTELVILLVALLIIFGPKRLPEMGRSLGKGMREFKDSISGKDDDEAVHHRLSQELPPAEEHPVAQQQQAREREVS
;
A
#
# COMPACT_ATOMS: atom_id res chain seq x y z
N MET A 1 36.02 -10.96 26.74
CA MET A 1 34.79 -11.78 26.75
C MET A 1 34.22 -11.80 25.34
N PRO A 2 34.27 -12.92 24.58
CA PRO A 2 33.89 -12.93 23.17
C PRO A 2 32.37 -13.17 23.02
N PHE A 3 31.56 -12.17 23.38
CA PHE A 3 30.09 -12.20 23.19
C PHE A 3 29.55 -10.88 22.67
N GLY A 4 30.22 -10.34 21.66
CA GLY A 4 29.70 -9.23 20.88
C GLY A 4 30.05 -9.50 19.44
N ILE A 5 29.19 -10.23 18.72
CA ILE A 5 29.18 -10.10 17.27
C ILE A 5 28.76 -8.65 17.04
N GLY A 6 29.76 -7.79 16.86
CA GLY A 6 29.54 -6.38 16.63
C GLY A 6 28.93 -6.19 15.26
N VAL A 7 28.39 -4.99 15.05
CA VAL A 7 27.98 -4.55 13.70
C VAL A 7 29.15 -4.74 12.71
N THR A 8 30.39 -4.57 13.16
CA THR A 8 31.61 -4.78 12.38
C THR A 8 31.77 -6.23 11.89
N GLU A 9 31.70 -7.24 12.77
CA GLU A 9 31.79 -8.65 12.36
C GLU A 9 30.65 -9.03 11.41
N LEU A 10 29.43 -8.53 11.65
CA LEU A 10 28.30 -8.76 10.75
C LEU A 10 28.57 -8.18 9.35
N VAL A 11 29.14 -6.97 9.27
CA VAL A 11 29.50 -6.34 8.00
C VAL A 11 30.59 -7.13 7.29
N ILE A 12 31.61 -7.62 7.99
CA ILE A 12 32.66 -8.46 7.40
C ILE A 12 32.06 -9.74 6.80
N LEU A 13 31.17 -10.42 7.54
CA LEU A 13 30.48 -11.62 7.07
C LEU A 13 29.58 -11.32 5.86
N LEU A 14 28.85 -10.21 5.90
CA LEU A 14 28.03 -9.73 4.79
C LEU A 14 28.89 -9.49 3.55
N VAL A 15 30.03 -8.81 3.69
CA VAL A 15 30.96 -8.55 2.58
C VAL A 15 31.51 -9.86 2.01
N ALA A 16 31.85 -10.85 2.85
CA ALA A 16 32.29 -12.16 2.38
C ALA A 16 31.19 -12.87 1.56
N LEU A 17 29.94 -12.85 2.03
CA LEU A 17 28.78 -13.37 1.28
C LEU A 17 28.57 -12.59 -0.03
N LEU A 18 28.76 -11.27 -0.02
CA LEU A 18 28.66 -10.43 -1.21
C LEU A 18 29.72 -10.72 -2.26
N ILE A 19 30.90 -11.16 -1.87
CA ILE A 19 31.93 -11.59 -2.84
C ILE A 19 31.52 -12.92 -3.49
N ILE A 20 30.97 -13.85 -2.73
CA ILE A 20 30.57 -15.18 -3.23
C ILE A 20 29.30 -15.09 -4.10
N PHE A 21 28.26 -14.43 -3.59
CA PHE A 21 26.95 -14.35 -4.23
C PHE A 21 26.80 -13.12 -5.14
N GLY A 22 27.55 -12.05 -4.88
CA GLY A 22 27.47 -10.78 -5.61
C GLY A 22 26.55 -9.74 -4.94
N PRO A 23 26.89 -8.44 -4.97
CA PRO A 23 26.10 -7.33 -4.40
C PRO A 23 24.72 -7.16 -5.03
N LYS A 24 24.51 -7.67 -6.24
CA LYS A 24 23.21 -7.61 -6.93
C LYS A 24 22.27 -8.75 -6.55
N ARG A 25 22.79 -9.92 -6.14
CA ARG A 25 21.96 -11.12 -5.94
C ARG A 25 21.26 -11.14 -4.58
N LEU A 26 21.91 -10.68 -3.51
CA LEU A 26 21.25 -10.53 -2.20
C LEU A 26 19.97 -9.67 -2.25
N PRO A 27 19.98 -8.43 -2.79
CA PRO A 27 18.78 -7.61 -2.84
C PRO A 27 17.72 -8.15 -3.80
N GLU A 28 18.13 -8.80 -4.89
CA GLU A 28 17.22 -9.45 -5.83
C GLU A 28 16.44 -10.60 -5.16
N MET A 29 17.14 -11.48 -4.45
CA MET A 29 16.54 -12.56 -3.65
C MET A 29 15.72 -12.02 -2.49
N GLY A 30 16.20 -10.97 -1.80
CA GLY A 30 15.44 -10.32 -0.73
C GLY A 30 14.14 -9.69 -1.22
N ARG A 31 14.11 -9.13 -2.44
CA ARG A 31 12.89 -8.58 -3.04
C ARG A 31 11.87 -9.67 -3.40
N SER A 32 12.31 -10.81 -3.96
CA SER A 32 11.39 -11.91 -4.28
C SER A 32 10.83 -12.57 -3.02
N LEU A 33 11.68 -12.83 -2.03
CA LEU A 33 11.29 -13.35 -0.72
C LEU A 33 10.38 -12.37 0.03
N GLY A 34 10.67 -11.07 -0.04
CA GLY A 34 9.88 -10.03 0.60
C GLY A 34 8.47 -9.91 0.03
N LYS A 35 8.31 -10.04 -1.30
CA LYS A 35 6.99 -10.10 -1.94
C LYS A 35 6.20 -11.33 -1.50
N GLY A 36 6.82 -12.50 -1.55
CA GLY A 36 6.18 -13.74 -1.11
C GLY A 36 5.80 -13.71 0.38
N MET A 37 6.66 -13.16 1.24
CA MET A 37 6.37 -12.98 2.67
C MET A 37 5.23 -11.98 2.90
N ARG A 38 5.16 -10.91 2.10
CA ARG A 38 4.06 -9.94 2.17
C ARG A 38 2.74 -10.60 1.78
N GLU A 39 2.67 -11.25 0.63
CA GLU A 39 1.48 -11.98 0.16
C GLU A 39 1.07 -13.06 1.16
N PHE A 40 2.02 -13.84 1.67
CA PHE A 40 1.77 -14.84 2.71
C PHE A 40 1.18 -14.23 3.98
N LYS A 41 1.77 -13.13 4.48
CA LYS A 41 1.26 -12.40 5.64
C LYS A 41 -0.13 -11.82 5.36
N ASP A 42 -0.38 -11.29 4.18
CA ASP A 42 -1.63 -10.63 3.83
C ASP A 42 -2.78 -11.67 3.75
N SER A 43 -2.51 -12.85 3.19
CA SER A 43 -3.44 -14.00 3.20
C SER A 43 -3.69 -14.58 4.60
N ILE A 44 -2.68 -14.62 5.47
CA ILE A 44 -2.86 -15.05 6.87
C ILE A 44 -3.58 -13.99 7.71
N SER A 45 -3.31 -12.72 7.42
CA SER A 45 -3.91 -11.59 8.14
C SER A 45 -5.31 -11.24 7.64
N GLY A 46 -5.82 -11.89 6.58
CA GLY A 46 -7.12 -11.60 5.98
C GLY A 46 -7.23 -10.19 5.40
N LYS A 47 -6.11 -9.57 5.00
CA LYS A 47 -6.05 -8.17 4.54
C LYS A 47 -6.39 -7.98 3.06
N ASP A 48 -6.61 -9.07 2.33
CA ASP A 48 -6.89 -9.04 0.88
C ASP A 48 -8.23 -8.32 0.56
N ASP A 49 -9.13 -8.18 1.54
CA ASP A 49 -10.45 -7.54 1.35
C ASP A 49 -10.44 -6.00 1.51
N ASP A 50 -9.45 -5.42 2.22
CA ASP A 50 -9.46 -3.99 2.58
C ASP A 50 -8.97 -3.06 1.44
N GLU A 51 -8.06 -3.53 0.59
CA GLU A 51 -7.45 -2.68 -0.46
C GLU A 51 -8.42 -2.38 -1.62
N ALA A 52 -9.33 -3.31 -1.94
CA ALA A 52 -10.37 -3.13 -2.95
C ALA A 52 -11.43 -2.08 -2.52
N VAL A 53 -11.67 -1.95 -1.21
CA VAL A 53 -12.65 -1.02 -0.65
C VAL A 53 -12.13 0.41 -0.70
N HIS A 54 -10.85 0.64 -0.41
CA HIS A 54 -10.28 2.00 -0.43
C HIS A 54 -10.20 2.62 -1.85
N HIS A 55 -10.00 1.79 -2.89
CA HIS A 55 -10.02 2.27 -4.28
C HIS A 55 -11.44 2.59 -4.77
N ARG A 56 -12.46 1.82 -4.37
CA ARG A 56 -13.86 2.09 -4.68
C ARG A 56 -14.42 3.30 -3.93
N LEU A 57 -14.09 3.48 -2.65
CA LEU A 57 -14.51 4.66 -1.89
C LEU A 57 -13.99 5.98 -2.46
N SER A 58 -12.83 5.94 -3.14
CA SER A 58 -12.25 7.10 -3.83
C SER A 58 -12.77 7.32 -5.26
N GLN A 59 -13.34 6.28 -5.89
CA GLN A 59 -13.93 6.34 -7.25
C GLN A 59 -15.46 6.40 -7.28
N GLU A 60 -16.12 6.06 -6.18
CA GLU A 60 -17.58 6.01 -6.02
C GLU A 60 -18.08 7.09 -5.05
N LEU A 61 -17.33 8.19 -4.93
CA LEU A 61 -17.99 9.47 -4.66
C LEU A 61 -18.59 9.90 -6.00
N PRO A 62 -19.90 9.72 -6.24
CA PRO A 62 -20.54 10.34 -7.38
C PRO A 62 -20.11 11.81 -7.40
N PRO A 63 -19.72 12.38 -8.57
CA PRO A 63 -19.55 13.83 -8.66
C PRO A 63 -20.81 14.41 -8.06
N ALA A 64 -20.63 15.15 -6.96
CA ALA A 64 -21.71 15.65 -6.12
C ALA A 64 -22.90 15.92 -7.01
N GLU A 65 -24.00 15.17 -6.81
CA GLU A 65 -25.22 15.46 -7.54
C GLU A 65 -25.48 16.94 -7.32
N GLU A 66 -25.16 17.75 -8.33
CA GLU A 66 -25.81 19.00 -8.63
C GLU A 66 -27.26 18.61 -8.96
N HIS A 67 -28.00 18.13 -7.95
CA HIS A 67 -29.42 18.26 -7.92
C HIS A 67 -29.66 19.76 -8.07
N PRO A 68 -30.28 20.23 -9.17
CA PRO A 68 -30.63 21.63 -9.33
C PRO A 68 -31.85 21.90 -8.44
N VAL A 69 -31.65 21.88 -7.12
CA VAL A 69 -32.67 22.27 -6.14
C VAL A 69 -33.06 23.75 -6.34
N ALA A 70 -32.25 24.51 -7.07
CA ALA A 70 -32.51 25.90 -7.46
C ALA A 70 -33.63 26.09 -8.51
N GLN A 71 -34.00 25.08 -9.30
CA GLN A 71 -35.03 25.27 -10.34
C GLN A 71 -36.46 25.05 -9.84
N GLN A 72 -36.65 24.26 -8.78
CA GLN A 72 -37.99 23.92 -8.29
C GLN A 72 -38.62 25.03 -7.44
N GLN A 73 -37.81 25.90 -6.84
CA GLN A 73 -38.30 27.08 -6.08
C GLN A 73 -38.78 28.21 -7.00
N GLN A 74 -38.16 28.40 -8.17
CA GLN A 74 -38.56 29.44 -9.12
C GLN A 74 -39.91 29.16 -9.81
N ALA A 75 -40.32 27.91 -9.97
CA ALA A 75 -41.62 27.56 -10.54
C ALA A 75 -42.77 27.87 -9.57
N ARG A 76 -42.55 27.73 -8.26
CA ARG A 76 -43.57 27.96 -7.23
C ARG A 76 -43.86 29.44 -6.97
N GLU A 77 -42.91 30.32 -7.29
CA GLU A 77 -43.06 31.76 -7.13
C GLU A 77 -43.83 32.41 -8.30
N ARG A 78 -43.86 31.76 -9.48
CA ARG A 78 -44.62 32.23 -10.65
C ARG A 78 -46.10 31.82 -10.66
N GLU A 79 -46.49 30.85 -9.83
CA GLU A 79 -47.87 30.36 -9.73
C GLU A 79 -48.71 31.15 -8.69
N VAL A 80 -48.10 32.07 -7.94
CA VAL A 80 -48.77 32.82 -6.84
C VAL A 80 -48.94 34.31 -7.19
N SER A 81 -48.76 34.69 -8.46
CA SER A 81 -49.03 36.06 -8.95
C SER A 81 -50.19 36.13 -9.93
#